data_AF-A0A0F2Q6P8-F1
#
_entry.id   AF-A0A0F2Q6P8-F1
#
_cell.length_a   1.000
_cell.length_b   1.000
_cell.length_c   1.000
_cell.angle_alpha   90.00
_cell.angle_beta   90.00
_cell.angle_gamma   90.00
#
_symmetry.space_group_name_H-M   'P 1'
#
loop_
_entity.id
_entity.type
_entity.pdbx_description
1 polymer ?
#
loop_
_entity_poly.entity_id
_entity_poly.type
_entity_poly.pdbx_seq_one_letter_code
_entity_poly.pdbx_strand_id
1 'polypeptide(L)'
;MYQINLKSHMFDALFAGWTVWFALGVLVFWLVGTPRKAIRATTRLWVRGVLFGLKHVVRLDYVETGRDRIPAEPCLIVCNHQSTWETLAFLVLFPDVAIVAKQELLRIPIISWYLRKSPMIIIDRETGSKALK
;
A
#
# COMPACT_ATOMS: atom_id res chain seq x y z
N MET A 1 -12.11 6.38 25.82
CA MET A 1 -11.69 5.01 25.43
C MET A 1 -12.78 4.28 24.63
N TYR A 2 -13.98 4.06 25.18
CA TYR A 2 -15.07 3.31 24.50
C TYR A 2 -15.42 3.81 23.08
N GLN A 3 -15.55 5.11 22.88
CA GLN A 3 -15.87 5.70 21.56
C GLN A 3 -14.75 5.51 20.53
N ILE A 4 -13.49 5.42 20.98
CA ILE A 4 -12.34 5.16 20.09
C ILE A 4 -12.36 3.68 19.67
N ASN A 5 -12.61 2.78 20.62
CA ASN A 5 -12.67 1.34 20.35
C ASN A 5 -13.82 0.99 19.39
N LEU A 6 -15.00 1.59 19.55
CA LEU A 6 -16.13 1.35 18.65
C LEU A 6 -15.82 1.75 17.21
N LYS A 7 -15.25 2.95 16.99
CA LYS A 7 -14.84 3.41 15.65
C LYS A 7 -13.77 2.52 15.05
N SER A 8 -12.79 2.09 15.87
CA SER A 8 -11.75 1.17 15.43
C SER A 8 -12.34 -0.15 14.95
N HIS A 9 -13.17 -0.81 15.77
CA HIS A 9 -13.78 -2.08 15.38
C HIS A 9 -14.70 -1.97 14.17
N MET A 10 -15.45 -0.87 14.07
CA MET A 10 -16.27 -0.60 12.89
C MET A 10 -15.40 -0.42 11.64
N PHE A 11 -14.31 0.33 11.74
CA PHE A 11 -13.34 0.46 10.65
C PHE A 11 -12.72 -0.88 10.29
N ASP A 12 -12.30 -1.69 11.27
CA ASP A 12 -11.69 -3.00 11.04
C ASP A 12 -12.63 -3.94 10.30
N ALA A 13 -13.92 -3.96 10.67
CA ALA A 13 -14.94 -4.77 9.99
C ALA A 13 -15.14 -4.31 8.53
N LEU A 14 -15.26 -2.99 8.31
CA LEU A 14 -15.41 -2.42 6.96
C LEU A 14 -14.16 -2.67 6.11
N PHE A 15 -12.98 -2.49 6.69
CA PHE A 15 -11.69 -2.74 6.07
C PHE A 15 -11.52 -4.21 5.68
N ALA A 16 -11.89 -5.14 6.58
CA ALA A 16 -11.88 -6.56 6.30
C ALA A 16 -12.83 -6.91 5.15
N GLY A 17 -14.08 -6.44 5.19
CA GLY A 17 -15.06 -6.66 4.13
C GLY A 17 -14.60 -6.10 2.77
N TRP A 18 -14.09 -4.87 2.76
CA TRP A 18 -13.52 -4.24 1.57
C TRP A 18 -12.33 -5.01 1.01
N THR A 19 -11.45 -5.49 1.88
CA THR A 19 -10.28 -6.28 1.48
C THR A 19 -10.67 -7.65 0.95
N VAL A 20 -11.65 -8.32 1.56
CA VAL A 20 -12.18 -9.60 1.06
C VAL A 20 -12.77 -9.43 -0.34
N TRP A 21 -13.56 -8.38 -0.57
CA TRP A 21 -14.11 -8.07 -1.89
C TRP A 21 -13.01 -7.93 -2.96
N PHE A 22 -11.94 -7.19 -2.65
CA PHE A 22 -10.80 -7.05 -3.56
C PHE A 22 -9.99 -8.34 -3.72
N ALA A 23 -9.84 -9.12 -2.66
CA ALA A 23 -9.14 -10.41 -2.71
C ALA A 23 -9.84 -11.39 -3.68
N LEU A 24 -11.17 -11.41 -3.71
CA LEU A 24 -11.93 -12.18 -4.69
C LEU A 24 -11.64 -11.71 -6.13
N GLY A 25 -11.57 -10.40 -6.37
CA GLY A 25 -11.17 -9.84 -7.66
C GLY A 25 -9.72 -10.18 -8.05
N VAL A 26 -8.81 -10.24 -7.07
CA VAL A 26 -7.41 -10.66 -7.27
C VAL A 26 -7.33 -12.12 -7.72
N LEU A 27 -8.17 -13.01 -7.19
CA LEU A 27 -8.23 -14.40 -7.67
C LEU A 27 -8.61 -14.48 -9.15
N VAL A 28 -9.56 -13.65 -9.61
CA VAL A 28 -9.90 -13.54 -11.03
C VAL A 28 -8.71 -13.05 -11.85
N PHE A 29 -8.01 -12.01 -11.37
CA PHE A 29 -6.83 -11.48 -12.04
C PHE A 29 -5.66 -12.47 -12.12
N TRP A 30 -5.54 -13.34 -11.11
CA TRP A 30 -4.56 -14.41 -11.07
C TRP A 30 -4.82 -15.46 -12.15
N LEU A 31 -6.09 -15.84 -12.35
CA LEU A 31 -6.50 -16.84 -13.33
C LEU A 31 -6.43 -16.34 -14.79
N VAL A 32 -6.78 -15.07 -15.04
CA VAL A 32 -6.93 -14.53 -16.41
C VAL A 32 -5.66 -13.87 -16.95
N GLY A 33 -4.64 -13.64 -16.11
CA GLY A 33 -3.38 -13.03 -16.54
C GLY A 33 -3.51 -11.52 -16.80
N THR A 34 -3.47 -10.73 -15.73
CA THR A 34 -3.80 -9.30 -15.79
C THR A 34 -2.59 -8.39 -16.08
N PRO A 35 -2.73 -7.34 -16.90
CA PRO A 35 -1.67 -6.35 -17.12
C PRO A 35 -1.26 -5.62 -15.83
N ARG A 36 0.04 -5.32 -15.69
CA ARG A 36 0.61 -4.63 -14.51
C ARG A 36 -0.11 -3.30 -14.18
N LYS A 37 -0.53 -2.55 -15.21
CA LYS A 37 -1.27 -1.29 -15.06
C LYS A 37 -2.62 -1.46 -14.34
N ALA A 38 -3.34 -2.54 -14.67
CA ALA A 38 -4.64 -2.83 -14.05
C ALA A 38 -4.45 -3.24 -12.58
N ILE A 39 -3.44 -4.05 -12.26
CA ILE A 39 -3.10 -4.38 -10.87
C ILE A 39 -2.81 -3.11 -10.06
N ARG A 40 -1.99 -2.19 -10.58
CA ARG A 40 -1.71 -0.90 -9.90
C ARG A 40 -2.97 -0.07 -9.71
N ALA A 41 -3.81 0.04 -10.75
CA ALA A 41 -5.06 0.81 -10.68
C ALA A 41 -6.01 0.24 -9.60
N THR A 42 -6.18 -1.08 -9.59
CA THR A 42 -6.99 -1.80 -8.60
C THR A 42 -6.44 -1.60 -7.18
N THR A 43 -5.13 -1.76 -6.96
CA THR A 43 -4.54 -1.49 -5.64
C THR A 43 -4.80 -0.07 -5.18
N ARG A 44 -4.64 0.93 -6.07
CA ARG A 44 -4.93 2.33 -5.70
C ARG A 44 -6.41 2.55 -5.37
N LEU A 45 -7.31 1.88 -6.08
CA LEU A 45 -8.74 1.93 -5.76
C LEU A 45 -9.01 1.33 -4.38
N TRP A 46 -8.42 0.17 -4.08
CA TRP A 46 -8.50 -0.44 -2.76
C TRP A 46 -8.01 0.52 -1.67
N VAL A 47 -6.82 1.10 -1.83
CA VAL A 47 -6.26 2.07 -0.86
C VAL A 47 -7.14 3.30 -0.70
N ARG A 48 -7.71 3.86 -1.78
CA ARG A 48 -8.64 5.00 -1.68
C ARG A 48 -9.84 4.65 -0.80
N GLY A 49 -10.35 3.42 -0.88
CA GLY A 49 -11.40 2.93 0.02
C GLY A 49 -10.93 2.87 1.48
N VAL A 50 -9.70 2.42 1.74
CA VAL A 50 -9.10 2.41 3.09
C VAL A 50 -9.00 3.84 3.64
N LEU A 51 -8.42 4.77 2.89
CA LEU A 51 -8.28 6.17 3.29
C LEU A 51 -9.65 6.84 3.50
N PHE A 52 -10.63 6.53 2.64
CA PHE A 52 -12.01 6.98 2.81
C PHE A 52 -12.60 6.47 4.13
N GLY A 53 -12.43 5.20 4.46
CA GLY A 53 -12.86 4.62 5.74
C GLY A 53 -12.20 5.30 6.93
N LEU A 54 -10.88 5.50 6.88
CA LEU A 54 -10.14 6.21 7.94
C LEU A 54 -10.70 7.62 8.17
N LYS A 55 -10.95 8.37 7.09
CA LYS A 55 -11.50 9.73 7.16
C LYS A 55 -12.91 9.78 7.74
N HIS A 56 -13.81 8.89 7.32
CA HIS A 56 -15.23 9.01 7.68
C HIS A 56 -15.61 8.25 8.96
N VAL A 57 -14.93 7.13 9.25
CA VAL A 57 -15.21 6.29 10.42
C VAL A 57 -14.36 6.71 11.61
N VAL A 58 -13.04 6.76 11.40
CA VAL A 58 -12.07 7.04 12.47
C VAL A 58 -11.84 8.55 12.64
N ARG A 59 -12.22 9.36 11.64
CA ARG A 59 -11.92 10.81 11.56
C ARG A 59 -10.42 11.10 11.46
N LEU A 60 -9.69 10.19 10.82
CA LEU A 60 -8.28 10.37 10.49
C LEU A 60 -8.18 10.89 9.05
N ASP A 61 -7.81 12.15 8.90
CA ASP A 61 -7.57 12.81 7.62
C ASP A 61 -6.12 13.29 7.52
N TYR A 62 -5.71 13.71 6.33
CA TYR A 62 -4.35 14.21 6.10
C TYR A 62 -4.37 15.47 5.23
N VAL A 63 -3.30 16.26 5.33
CA VAL A 63 -3.10 17.47 4.53
C VAL A 63 -1.82 17.33 3.73
N GLU A 64 -1.89 17.61 2.42
CA GLU A 64 -0.73 17.66 1.54
C GLU A 64 -0.23 19.09 1.44
N THR A 65 1.08 19.29 1.61
CA THR A 65 1.74 20.58 1.39
C THR A 65 2.96 20.38 0.51
N GLY A 66 3.26 21.35 -0.37
CA GLY A 66 4.42 21.28 -1.27
C GLY A 66 4.30 20.26 -2.40
N ARG A 67 3.06 19.94 -2.84
CA ARG A 67 2.79 19.01 -3.95
C ARG A 67 3.47 19.44 -5.26
N ASP A 68 3.54 20.75 -5.47
CA ASP A 68 4.21 21.44 -6.56
C ASP A 68 5.74 21.27 -6.56
N ARG A 69 6.34 20.87 -5.44
CA ARG A 69 7.79 20.66 -5.31
C ARG A 69 8.24 19.27 -5.73
N ILE A 70 7.31 18.37 -6.04
CA ILE A 70 7.65 17.03 -6.52
C ILE A 70 8.24 17.16 -7.93
N PRO A 71 9.50 16.75 -8.16
CA PRO A 71 10.11 16.87 -9.47
C PRO A 71 9.41 15.94 -10.48
N ALA A 72 9.40 16.34 -11.75
CA ALA A 72 8.82 15.54 -12.83
C ALA A 72 9.72 14.34 -13.23
N GLU A 73 10.99 14.38 -12.86
CA GLU A 73 11.97 13.32 -13.09
C GLU A 73 11.96 12.26 -11.98
N PRO A 74 12.52 11.07 -12.23
CA PRO A 74 12.66 10.04 -11.19
C PRO A 74 13.41 10.59 -9.97
N CYS A 75 12.81 10.45 -8.78
CA CYS A 75 13.38 10.92 -7.52
C CYS A 75 13.21 9.87 -6.41
N LEU A 76 14.00 10.02 -5.35
CA LEU A 76 13.87 9.21 -4.13
C LEU A 76 12.95 9.92 -3.14
N ILE A 77 11.83 9.29 -2.79
CA ILE A 77 10.92 9.78 -1.75
C ILE A 77 11.31 9.12 -0.43
N VAL A 78 11.64 9.94 0.57
CA VAL A 78 12.02 9.49 1.91
C VAL A 78 11.04 10.06 2.93
N CYS A 79 10.55 9.23 3.84
CA CYS A 79 9.69 9.66 4.94
C CYS A 79 10.01 8.90 6.22
N ASN A 80 9.57 9.44 7.34
CA ASN A 80 9.44 8.69 8.58
C ASN A 80 8.44 7.54 8.39
N HIS A 81 8.67 6.41 9.08
CA HIS A 81 7.77 5.27 9.06
C HIS A 81 7.22 5.05 10.48
N GLN A 82 6.09 5.68 10.78
CA GLN A 82 5.40 5.55 12.06
C GLN A 82 4.28 4.53 12.02
N SER A 83 3.73 4.24 10.83
CA SER A 83 2.68 3.24 10.69
C SER A 83 2.61 2.63 9.29
N THR A 84 1.66 1.72 9.11
CA THR A 84 1.31 1.18 7.78
C THR A 84 0.64 2.23 6.89
N TRP A 85 0.11 3.31 7.47
CA TRP A 85 -0.62 4.35 6.74
C TRP A 85 0.22 4.97 5.63
N GLU A 86 1.49 5.27 5.89
CA GLU A 86 2.41 5.91 4.95
C GLU A 86 2.61 5.03 3.70
N THR A 87 2.82 3.73 3.90
CA THR A 87 2.95 2.74 2.82
C THR A 87 1.71 2.70 1.94
N LEU A 88 0.52 2.79 2.54
CA LEU A 88 -0.75 2.81 1.81
C LEU A 88 -0.94 4.15 1.09
N ALA A 89 -0.89 5.26 1.82
CA ALA A 89 -1.08 6.60 1.30
C ALA A 89 -0.15 6.87 0.10
N PHE A 90 1.11 6.42 0.14
CA PHE A 90 2.06 6.62 -0.95
C PHE A 90 1.62 6.00 -2.27
N LEU A 91 0.84 4.91 -2.27
CA LEU A 91 0.30 4.33 -3.49
C LEU A 91 -0.71 5.27 -4.18
N VAL A 92 -1.38 6.15 -3.41
CA VAL A 92 -2.32 7.15 -3.94
C VAL A 92 -1.62 8.48 -4.18
N LEU A 93 -0.79 8.93 -3.23
CA LEU A 93 -0.04 10.18 -3.31
C LEU A 93 0.98 10.14 -4.43
N PHE A 94 1.60 9.01 -4.73
CA PHE A 94 2.62 8.89 -5.76
C PHE A 94 2.24 7.72 -6.68
N PRO A 95 1.37 7.93 -7.69
CA PRO A 95 0.74 6.84 -8.44
C PRO A 95 1.72 5.86 -9.12
N ASP A 96 2.93 6.34 -9.43
CA ASP A 96 3.99 5.57 -10.06
C ASP A 96 5.12 5.14 -9.11
N VAL A 97 4.92 5.25 -7.79
CA VAL A 97 5.90 4.86 -6.78
C VAL A 97 6.30 3.39 -6.87
N ALA A 98 7.58 3.16 -6.63
CA ALA A 98 8.20 1.87 -6.36
C ALA A 98 8.60 1.82 -4.88
N ILE A 99 7.98 0.94 -4.10
CA ILE A 99 8.27 0.83 -2.66
C ILE A 99 9.31 -0.27 -2.45
N VAL A 100 10.27 0.00 -1.56
CA VAL A 100 11.26 -0.98 -1.15
C VAL A 100 10.60 -2.05 -0.28
N ALA A 101 10.70 -3.31 -0.68
CA ALA A 101 10.07 -4.44 -0.03
C ALA A 101 11.09 -5.53 0.33
N LYS A 102 10.80 -6.21 1.44
CA LYS A 102 11.60 -7.30 2.00
C LYS A 102 11.59 -8.54 1.10
N GLN A 103 12.73 -9.14 0.82
CA GLN A 103 12.84 -10.37 0.02
C GLN A 103 12.04 -11.53 0.61
N GLU A 104 11.92 -11.60 1.93
CA GLU A 104 11.17 -12.64 2.64
C GLU A 104 9.68 -12.64 2.26
N LEU A 105 9.13 -11.50 1.83
CA LEU A 105 7.74 -11.40 1.37
C LEU A 105 7.49 -12.20 0.09
N LEU A 106 8.53 -12.49 -0.70
CA LEU A 106 8.42 -13.34 -1.88
C LEU A 106 8.15 -14.82 -1.54
N ARG A 107 8.26 -15.23 -0.27
CA ARG A 107 7.94 -16.59 0.20
C ARG A 107 6.44 -16.81 0.40
N ILE A 108 5.64 -15.74 0.51
CA ILE A 108 4.19 -15.83 0.70
C ILE A 108 3.52 -15.84 -0.67
N PRO A 109 2.81 -16.90 -1.11
CA PRO A 109 2.41 -17.09 -2.51
C PRO A 109 1.64 -15.91 -3.14
N ILE A 110 0.58 -15.45 -2.47
CA ILE A 110 -0.27 -14.35 -2.96
C ILE A 110 0.51 -13.03 -2.98
N ILE A 111 1.28 -12.76 -1.92
CA ILE A 111 2.10 -11.55 -1.81
C ILE A 111 3.21 -11.55 -2.86
N SER A 112 3.88 -12.69 -3.08
CA SER A 112 4.91 -12.89 -4.10
C SER A 112 4.38 -12.61 -5.50
N TRP A 113 3.20 -13.16 -5.82
CA TRP A 113 2.54 -12.88 -7.10
C TRP A 113 2.28 -11.38 -7.29
N TYR A 114 1.72 -10.73 -6.27
CA TYR A 114 1.43 -9.30 -6.32
C TYR A 114 2.71 -8.46 -6.45
N LEU A 115 3.73 -8.72 -5.62
CA LEU A 115 5.01 -8.01 -5.64
C LEU A 115 5.73 -8.16 -6.98
N ARG A 116 5.67 -9.34 -7.62
CA ARG A 116 6.27 -9.56 -8.96
C ARG A 116 5.54 -8.82 -10.08
N LYS A 117 4.28 -8.44 -9.86
CA LYS A 117 3.46 -7.68 -10.82
C LYS A 117 3.42 -6.18 -10.53
N SER A 118 3.93 -5.79 -9.38
CA SER A 118 4.09 -4.40 -8.95
C SER A 118 5.56 -3.97 -9.14
N PRO A 119 5.87 -2.69 -9.40
CA PRO A 119 7.25 -2.25 -9.57
C PRO A 119 7.92 -2.04 -8.20
N MET A 120 7.90 -3.05 -7.34
CA MET A 120 8.52 -2.99 -6.02
C MET A 120 10.01 -3.30 -6.11
N ILE A 121 10.82 -2.62 -5.30
CA ILE A 121 12.26 -2.85 -5.23
C ILE A 121 12.50 -3.88 -4.13
N ILE A 122 12.82 -5.11 -4.50
CA ILE A 122 13.06 -6.18 -3.53
C ILE A 122 14.49 -6.08 -3.01
N ILE A 123 14.66 -6.04 -1.70
CA ILE A 123 15.97 -6.02 -1.05
C ILE A 123 16.10 -7.15 -0.03
N ASP A 124 17.31 -7.70 0.06
CA ASP A 124 17.76 -8.53 1.18
C ASP A 124 18.34 -7.59 2.26
N ARG A 125 17.65 -7.50 3.40
CA ARG A 125 18.10 -6.63 4.51
C ARG A 125 19.16 -7.30 5.39
N GLU A 126 19.32 -8.62 5.33
CA GLU A 126 20.36 -9.33 6.10
C GLU A 126 21.75 -9.05 5.52
N THR A 127 21.87 -8.93 4.20
CA THR A 127 23.12 -8.52 3.53
C THR A 127 23.33 -7.01 3.51
N GLY A 128 22.27 -6.19 3.49
CA GLY A 128 22.38 -4.72 3.43
C GLY A 128 23.20 -4.10 4.58
N SER A 129 23.10 -4.65 5.80
CA SER A 129 23.91 -4.23 6.95
C SER A 129 25.42 -4.45 6.75
N LYS A 130 25.81 -5.40 5.87
CA LYS A 130 27.21 -5.66 5.52
C LYS A 130 27.75 -4.70 4.46
N ALA A 131 26.88 -4.06 3.68
CA ALA A 131 27.26 -3.13 2.62
C ALA A 131 27.58 -1.71 3.14
N LEU A 132 27.24 -1.41 4.39
CA LEU A 132 27.59 -0.16 5.08
C LEU A 132 28.92 -0.27 5.88
N LYS A 133 29.67 -1.37 5.71
CA LYS A 133 31.03 -1.54 6.27
C LYS A 133 32.08 -1.14 5.25
#